data_AF-A0A2I0QJL2-F1
#
_entry.id   AF-A0A2I0QJL2-F1
#
_cell.length_a   1.000
_cell.length_b   1.000
_cell.length_c   1.000
_cell.angle_alpha   90.00
_cell.angle_beta   90.00
_cell.angle_gamma   90.00
#
_symmetry.space_group_name_H-M   'P 1'
#
loop_
_entity.id
_entity.type
_entity.pdbx_description
1 polymer ?
#
loop_
_entity_poly.entity_id
_entity_poly.type
_entity_poly.pdbx_seq_one_letter_code
_entity_poly.pdbx_strand_id
1 'polypeptide(L)' 'YKPAKRKKVEEYLKVQGRFRHLTQQQIDEIQDEIDKEWRELEKVNVSAVTI' A
#
# COMPACT_ATOMS: atom_id res chain seq x y z
N TYR A 1 -8.74 12.58 4.86
CA TYR A 1 -9.13 12.13 3.50
C TYR A 1 -9.01 10.60 3.46
N LYS A 2 -10.11 9.85 3.27
CA LYS A 2 -10.09 8.38 3.13
C LYS A 2 -10.29 8.05 1.65
N PRO A 3 -9.27 7.55 0.92
CA PRO A 3 -9.46 7.16 -0.47
C PRO A 3 -10.44 5.98 -0.56
N ALA A 4 -11.47 6.11 -1.42
CA ALA A 4 -12.58 5.17 -1.52
C ALA A 4 -12.19 3.78 -2.06
N LYS A 5 -11.04 3.67 -2.74
CA LYS A 5 -10.50 2.40 -3.25
C LYS A 5 -8.99 2.48 -3.34
N ARG A 6 -8.27 1.59 -2.65
CA ARG A 6 -6.81 1.47 -2.79
C ARG A 6 -6.52 0.80 -4.14
N LYS A 7 -5.66 1.43 -4.95
CA LYS A 7 -5.12 0.80 -6.16
C LYS A 7 -3.95 -0.10 -5.79
N LYS A 8 -3.69 -1.12 -6.60
CA LYS A 8 -2.49 -1.96 -6.43
C LYS A 8 -1.23 -1.12 -6.66
N VAL A 9 -0.19 -1.40 -5.88
CA VAL A 9 1.12 -0.72 -6.00
C VAL A 9 1.75 -0.93 -7.37
N GLU A 10 1.51 -2.11 -7.95
CA GLU A 10 1.94 -2.50 -9.30
C GLU A 10 1.53 -1.48 -10.38
N GLU A 11 0.30 -0.95 -10.32
CA GLU A 11 -0.19 0.02 -11.32
C GLU A 11 0.63 1.32 -11.30
N TYR A 12 1.18 1.69 -10.14
CA TYR A 12 2.04 2.86 -9.99
C TYR A 12 3.49 2.54 -10.37
N LEU A 13 4.00 1.38 -9.95
CA LEU A 13 5.38 0.95 -10.20
C LEU A 13 5.66 0.73 -11.69
N LYS A 14 4.70 0.16 -12.45
CA LYS A 14 4.86 -0.14 -13.89
C LYS A 14 5.09 1.10 -14.75
N VAL A 15 4.53 2.24 -14.38
CA VAL A 15 4.68 3.49 -15.14
C VAL A 15 6.05 4.12 -14.90
N GLN A 16 6.70 3.80 -13.78
CA GLN A 16 7.98 4.39 -13.41
C GLN A 16 9.14 3.51 -13.89
N GLY A 17 9.90 4.02 -14.87
CA GLY A 17 11.02 3.30 -15.47
C GLY A 17 12.05 2.76 -14.46
N ARG A 18 12.25 3.45 -13.33
CA ARG A 18 13.17 3.05 -12.26
C ARG A 18 12.82 1.71 -11.59
N PHE A 19 11.57 1.27 -11.67
CA PHE A 19 11.10 0.03 -11.04
C PHE A 19 10.94 -1.13 -12.03
N ARG A 20 11.38 -0.97 -13.28
CA ARG A 20 11.31 -2.03 -14.30
C ARG A 20 12.13 -3.29 -13.98
N HIS A 21 13.08 -3.19 -13.05
CA HIS A 21 13.91 -4.32 -12.64
C HIS A 21 13.24 -5.20 -11.57
N LEU A 22 12.11 -4.74 -11.00
CA LEU A 22 11.41 -5.50 -9.97
C LEU A 22 10.68 -6.70 -10.61
N THR A 23 10.81 -7.86 -9.98
CA THR A 23 10.04 -9.06 -10.35
C THR A 23 8.63 -8.97 -9.78
N GLN A 24 7.72 -9.81 -10.30
CA GLN A 24 6.36 -9.89 -9.76
C GLN A 24 6.36 -10.25 -8.26
N GLN A 25 7.24 -11.18 -7.85
CA GLN A 25 7.39 -11.56 -6.44
C GLN A 25 7.76 -10.38 -5.54
N GLN A 26 8.71 -9.53 -5.98
CA GLN A 26 9.10 -8.34 -5.23
C GLN A 26 7.97 -7.32 -5.16
N ILE A 27 7.18 -7.18 -6.23
CA ILE A 27 5.99 -6.30 -6.24
C ILE A 27 4.94 -6.81 -5.26
N ASP A 28 4.75 -8.12 -5.18
CA ASP A 28 3.79 -8.75 -4.26
C ASP A 28 4.24 -8.58 -2.79
N GLU A 29 5.54 -8.74 -2.50
CA GLU A 29 6.10 -8.46 -1.16
C GLU A 29 5.88 -6.99 -0.75
N ILE A 30 6.10 -6.04 -1.66
CA ILE A 30 5.84 -4.60 -1.42
C ILE A 30 4.35 -4.34 -1.15
N GLN A 31 3.46 -5.01 -1.90
CA GLN A 31 2.01 -4.87 -1.70
C GLN A 31 1.60 -5.37 -0.31
N ASP A 32 2.15 -6.50 0.13
CA ASP A 32 1.88 -7.09 1.45
C ASP A 32 2.38 -6.21 2.60
N GLU A 33 3.59 -5.63 2.48
CA GLU A 33 4.12 -4.69 3.47
C GLU A 33 3.23 -3.46 3.62
N ILE A 34 2.83 -2.85 2.49
CA ILE A 34 1.95 -1.67 2.48
C ILE A 34 0.59 -2.02 3.06
N ASP A 35 0.02 -3.18 2.72
CA ASP A 35 -1.27 -3.61 3.28
C ASP A 35 -1.19 -3.84 4.79
N LYS A 36 -0.06 -4.35 5.29
CA LYS A 36 0.19 -4.49 6.73
C LYS A 36 0.29 -3.13 7.41
N GLU A 37 1.08 -2.19 6.89
CA GLU A 37 1.19 -0.84 7.45
C GLU A 37 -0.16 -0.12 7.47
N TRP A 38 -0.94 -0.23 6.39
CA TRP A 38 -2.27 0.35 6.33
C TRP A 38 -3.21 -0.23 7.39
N ARG A 39 -3.17 -1.53 7.64
CA ARG A 39 -3.97 -2.16 8.70
C ARG A 39 -3.61 -1.60 10.07
N GLU A 40 -2.32 -1.39 10.35
CA GLU A 40 -1.88 -0.81 11.62
C GLU A 40 -2.28 0.66 11.74
N LEU A 41 -2.14 1.45 10.66
CA LEU A 41 -2.61 2.84 10.62
C LEU A 41 -4.13 2.94 10.81
N GLU A 42 -4.91 2.02 10.25
CA GLU A 42 -6.36 2.00 10.45
C GLU A 42 -6.73 1.72 11.90
N LYS A 43 -6.01 0.84 12.59
CA LYS A 43 -6.21 0.60 14.04
C LYS A 43 -5.94 1.87 14.85
N VAL A 44 -4.84 2.57 14.56
CA VAL A 44 -4.45 3.81 15.25
C VAL A 44 -5.41 4.96 14.93
N ASN A 45 -5.88 5.05 13.68
CA ASN A 45 -6.80 6.09 13.29
C ASN A 45 -8.23 5.86 13.81
N VAL A 46 -8.61 4.60 14.10
CA VAL A 46 -9.87 4.29 14.79
C VAL A 46 -9.79 4.64 16.28
N SER A 47 -8.64 4.43 16.94
CA SER A 47 -8.49 4.78 18.36
C SER A 47 -8.51 6.29 18.61
N ALA A 48 -7.97 7.11 17.71
CA ALA A 48 -8.00 8.57 17.81
C ALA A 48 -9.40 9.20 17.63
N VAL A 49 -10.37 8.46 17.07
CA VAL A 49 -11.76 8.93 16.84
C VAL A 49 -12.72 8.45 17.94
N THR A 50 -12.27 7.57 18.85
CA THR A 50 -13.13 6.93 19.86
C THR A 50 -13.02 7.57 21.26
N ILE A 51 -12.49 8.80 21.39
CA ILE A 51 -12.43 9.55 22.66
C ILE A 51 -13.23 10.85 22.55
#